data_AF-A0A818KI46-F1
#
_entry.id   AF-A0A818KI46-F1
#
_cell.length_a   1.000
_cell.length_b   1.000
_cell.length_c   1.000
_cell.angle_alpha   90.00
_cell.angle_beta   90.00
_cell.angle_gamma   90.00
#
_symmetry.space_group_name_H-M   'P 1'
#
loop_
_entity.id
_entity.type
_entity.pdbx_description
1 polymer ?
#
loop_
_entity_poly.entity_id
_entity_poly.type
_entity_poly.pdbx_seq_one_letter_code
_entity_poly.pdbx_strand_id
1 'polypeptide(L)'
;MTFLVALFYVQYYGSWTTTQTDIVKTFISTIGSTSWFNIQKSYYYQDTPTSSKVNTTGPLTLGSTTTDNYSYGSQLTGSNIPRIIHNRIKSGELENDLQGIYLLLSSSDGKENYSSNASFCTNYCGYHSAFSVESSRYIYGFIGNPQESIGSCSVYNHLVSPNGDVGVDAMLSPMAHEIVEAMSDPLLDAWLDSKGSENADK
;
A
#
# COMPACT_ATOMS: atom_id res chain seq x y z
N MET A 1 -20.04 0.86 -2.87
CA MET A 1 -18.73 1.39 -3.30
C MET A 1 -18.44 0.79 -4.65
N THR A 2 -18.18 1.60 -5.68
CA THR A 2 -17.92 1.09 -7.03
C THR A 2 -16.49 1.49 -7.38
N PHE A 3 -15.52 0.59 -7.17
CA PHE A 3 -14.13 0.84 -7.57
C PHE A 3 -14.05 0.77 -9.09
N LEU A 4 -14.40 1.87 -9.76
CA LEU A 4 -14.38 2.01 -11.22
C LEU A 4 -13.01 2.44 -11.75
N VAL A 5 -12.18 3.04 -10.90
CA VAL A 5 -10.77 3.42 -11.11
C VAL A 5 -10.13 3.56 -9.73
N ALA A 6 -8.96 2.98 -9.49
CA ALA A 6 -8.22 3.21 -8.24
C ALA A 6 -7.16 4.32 -8.46
N LEU A 7 -7.32 5.42 -7.72
CA LEU A 7 -6.30 6.45 -7.56
C LEU A 7 -5.43 6.13 -6.35
N PHE A 8 -4.11 6.20 -6.52
CA PHE A 8 -3.15 5.99 -5.44
C PHE A 8 -2.61 7.32 -4.95
N TYR A 9 -2.78 7.58 -3.67
CA TYR A 9 -2.24 8.76 -2.99
C TYR A 9 -1.04 8.32 -2.17
N VAL A 10 0.14 8.80 -2.50
CA VAL A 10 1.38 8.32 -1.88
C VAL A 10 1.94 9.33 -0.92
N GLN A 11 2.16 8.90 0.32
CA GLN A 11 2.86 9.66 1.34
C GLN A 11 4.21 9.02 1.65
N TYR A 12 5.28 9.71 1.27
CA TYR A 12 6.66 9.32 1.57
C TYR A 12 7.01 9.78 2.99
N TYR A 13 7.09 8.83 3.93
CA TYR A 13 7.40 9.10 5.32
C TYR A 13 8.89 8.88 5.59
N GLY A 14 9.54 9.92 6.13
CA GLY A 14 10.96 9.92 6.45
C GLY A 14 11.85 10.44 5.32
N SER A 15 13.11 10.01 5.30
CA SER A 15 14.14 10.52 4.38
C SER A 15 14.13 9.76 3.06
N TRP A 16 13.70 10.44 1.99
CA TRP A 16 13.63 9.90 0.64
C TRP A 16 14.45 10.75 -0.33
N THR A 17 15.22 10.09 -1.19
CA THR A 17 15.88 10.76 -2.31
C THR A 17 14.94 10.86 -3.51
N THR A 18 15.20 11.82 -4.42
CA THR A 18 14.43 11.94 -5.67
C THR A 18 14.43 10.65 -6.47
N THR A 19 15.59 10.01 -6.64
CA THR A 19 15.74 8.73 -7.34
C THR A 19 14.83 7.64 -6.77
N GLN A 20 14.76 7.54 -5.44
CA GLN A 20 13.89 6.56 -4.78
C GLN A 20 12.41 6.83 -5.05
N THR A 21 11.98 8.09 -4.95
CA THR A 21 10.58 8.44 -5.26
C THR A 21 10.24 8.24 -6.74
N ASP A 22 11.20 8.45 -7.65
CA ASP A 22 10.99 8.26 -9.09
C ASP A 22 10.80 6.79 -9.46
N ILE A 23 11.51 5.87 -8.80
CA ILE A 23 11.29 4.42 -8.95
C ILE A 23 9.85 4.06 -8.56
N VAL A 24 9.38 4.52 -7.39
CA VAL A 24 8.02 4.26 -6.91
C VAL A 24 6.96 4.84 -7.85
N LYS A 25 7.13 6.10 -8.28
CA LYS A 25 6.20 6.76 -9.22
C LYS A 25 6.14 6.02 -10.56
N THR A 26 7.28 5.56 -11.06
CA THR A 26 7.37 4.77 -12.29
C THR A 26 6.65 3.44 -12.13
N PHE A 27 6.83 2.76 -10.99
CA PHE A 27 6.14 1.51 -10.71
C PHE A 27 4.61 1.69 -10.70
N ILE A 28 4.08 2.64 -9.91
CA ILE A 28 2.62 2.85 -9.81
C ILE A 28 2.01 3.28 -11.16
N SER A 29 2.70 4.14 -11.91
CA SER A 29 2.19 4.60 -13.22
C SER A 29 2.20 3.53 -14.30
N THR A 30 2.95 2.43 -14.12
CA THR A 30 3.10 1.38 -15.14
C THR A 30 2.41 0.06 -14.78
N ILE A 31 2.34 -0.30 -13.49
CA ILE A 31 1.82 -1.60 -13.04
C ILE A 31 0.41 -1.89 -13.55
N GLY A 32 -0.48 -0.89 -13.57
CA GLY A 32 -1.87 -1.01 -14.03
C GLY A 32 -2.04 -1.36 -15.52
N SER A 33 -0.97 -1.24 -16.31
CA SER A 33 -0.95 -1.58 -17.74
C SER A 33 -0.35 -2.96 -18.05
N THR A 34 0.17 -3.64 -17.04
CA THR A 34 0.86 -4.92 -17.21
C THR A 34 -0.11 -6.08 -17.46
N SER A 35 0.38 -7.14 -18.11
CA SER A 35 -0.37 -8.40 -18.24
C SER A 35 -0.63 -9.06 -16.89
N TRP A 36 0.29 -8.92 -15.92
CA TRP A 36 0.12 -9.37 -14.55
C TRP A 36 -1.10 -8.69 -13.90
N PHE A 37 -1.21 -7.36 -14.01
CA PHE A 37 -2.35 -6.64 -13.46
C PHE A 37 -3.67 -6.97 -14.16
N ASN A 38 -3.66 -7.43 -15.41
CA ASN A 38 -4.89 -7.89 -16.07
C ASN A 38 -5.51 -9.13 -15.39
N ILE A 39 -4.73 -9.92 -14.66
CA ILE A 39 -5.27 -11.01 -13.82
C ILE A 39 -6.22 -10.43 -12.77
N GLN A 40 -5.84 -9.29 -12.17
CA GLN A 40 -6.61 -8.66 -11.11
C GLN A 40 -8.03 -8.30 -11.55
N LYS A 41 -8.21 -7.91 -12.82
CA LYS A 41 -9.52 -7.59 -13.41
C LYS A 41 -10.51 -8.76 -13.45
N SER A 42 -10.06 -9.98 -13.15
CA SER A 42 -10.91 -11.16 -13.00
C SER A 42 -11.47 -11.32 -11.58
N TYR A 43 -10.97 -10.56 -10.61
CA TYR A 43 -11.43 -10.52 -9.23
C TYR A 43 -12.52 -9.45 -9.05
N TYR A 44 -13.32 -9.61 -8.00
CA TYR A 44 -14.41 -8.71 -7.67
C TYR A 44 -14.54 -8.54 -6.16
N TYR A 45 -15.06 -7.37 -5.78
CA TYR A 45 -15.54 -7.07 -4.45
C TYR A 45 -17.05 -7.32 -4.36
N GLN A 46 -17.51 -7.76 -3.19
CA GLN A 46 -18.93 -7.96 -2.88
C GLN A 46 -19.19 -7.68 -1.39
N ASP A 47 -19.83 -6.54 -1.09
CA ASP A 47 -20.08 -6.05 0.29
C ASP A 47 -20.85 -7.03 1.19
N THR A 48 -21.76 -7.81 0.61
CA THR A 48 -22.45 -8.91 1.29
C THR A 48 -22.62 -10.07 0.31
N PRO A 49 -22.88 -11.31 0.78
CA PRO A 49 -23.11 -12.44 -0.13
C PRO A 49 -24.24 -12.24 -1.15
N THR A 50 -25.15 -11.29 -0.88
CA THR A 50 -26.29 -10.94 -1.75
C THR A 50 -26.09 -9.65 -2.55
N SER A 51 -25.05 -8.87 -2.28
CA SER A 51 -24.77 -7.62 -3.01
C SER A 51 -24.33 -7.90 -4.45
N SER A 52 -24.47 -6.92 -5.35
CA SER A 52 -23.91 -7.05 -6.69
C SER A 52 -22.38 -7.15 -6.64
N LYS A 53 -21.82 -8.01 -7.48
CA LYS A 53 -20.36 -8.10 -7.66
C LYS A 53 -19.86 -6.86 -8.38
N VAL A 54 -18.79 -6.27 -7.88
CA VAL A 54 -18.09 -5.15 -8.50
C VAL A 54 -16.70 -5.64 -8.87
N ASN A 55 -16.46 -5.88 -10.16
CA ASN A 55 -15.14 -6.29 -10.62
C ASN A 55 -14.13 -5.18 -10.35
N THR A 56 -12.90 -5.57 -10.03
CA THR A 56 -11.80 -4.60 -9.99
C THR A 56 -11.57 -4.09 -11.41
N THR A 57 -11.41 -2.78 -11.55
CA THR A 57 -11.16 -2.14 -12.83
C THR A 57 -9.88 -1.32 -12.77
N GLY A 58 -9.27 -1.11 -13.95
CA GLY A 58 -8.14 -0.22 -14.13
C GLY A 58 -8.52 0.93 -15.07
N PRO A 59 -7.58 1.85 -15.36
CA PRO A 59 -6.17 1.80 -14.97
C PRO A 59 -5.93 2.23 -13.52
N LEU A 60 -4.79 1.79 -12.96
CA LEU A 60 -4.23 2.37 -11.75
C LEU A 60 -3.57 3.69 -12.11
N THR A 61 -3.94 4.76 -11.41
CA THR A 61 -3.40 6.09 -11.69
C THR A 61 -2.81 6.68 -10.41
N LEU A 62 -1.63 7.27 -10.51
CA LEU A 62 -1.05 8.01 -9.40
C LEU A 62 -1.78 9.35 -9.24
N GLY A 63 -2.36 9.58 -8.06
CA GLY A 63 -2.92 10.86 -7.63
C GLY A 63 -1.82 11.79 -7.07
N SER A 64 -2.19 12.71 -6.18
CA SER A 64 -1.20 13.55 -5.52
C SER A 64 -0.28 12.74 -4.60
N THR A 65 0.94 13.24 -4.45
CA THR A 65 1.93 12.68 -3.52
C THR A 65 2.39 13.74 -2.55
N THR A 66 2.66 13.37 -1.30
CA THR A 66 3.23 14.27 -0.29
C THR A 66 4.40 13.60 0.44
N THR A 67 5.17 14.41 1.16
CA THR A 67 6.31 13.98 1.97
C THR A 67 6.05 14.34 3.44
N ASP A 68 6.45 13.45 4.34
CA ASP A 68 6.34 13.64 5.77
C ASP A 68 7.70 13.47 6.42
N ASN A 69 8.29 14.57 6.91
CA ASN A 69 9.61 14.56 7.53
C ASN A 69 9.52 14.15 9.01
N TYR A 70 9.15 12.89 9.26
CA TYR A 70 9.08 12.27 10.59
C TYR A 70 8.14 12.97 11.59
N SER A 71 6.91 13.31 11.18
CA SER A 71 5.93 13.99 12.07
C SER A 71 5.58 13.21 13.35
N TYR A 72 5.80 11.89 13.36
CA TYR A 72 5.65 11.01 14.53
C TYR A 72 6.97 10.34 14.94
N GLY A 73 8.12 10.82 14.46
CA GLY A 73 9.43 10.20 14.67
C GLY A 73 9.66 8.97 13.79
N SER A 74 10.81 8.29 13.96
CA SER A 74 11.18 7.11 13.16
C SER A 74 10.59 5.79 13.67
N GLN A 75 9.90 5.80 14.81
CA GLN A 75 9.27 4.62 15.42
C GLN A 75 7.75 4.78 15.33
N LEU A 76 7.16 4.19 14.30
CA LEU A 76 5.72 4.22 14.07
C LEU A 76 5.03 3.06 14.80
N THR A 77 3.77 3.30 15.12
CA THR A 77 2.81 2.30 15.57
C THR A 77 1.69 2.16 14.54
N GLY A 78 0.97 1.04 14.56
CA GLY A 78 -0.18 0.84 13.66
C GLY A 78 -1.22 1.96 13.74
N SER A 79 -1.37 2.61 14.91
CA SER A 79 -2.27 3.76 15.09
C SER A 79 -1.75 5.08 14.49
N ASN A 80 -0.45 5.19 14.23
CA ASN A 80 0.13 6.39 13.61
C ASN A 80 -0.18 6.46 12.12
N ILE A 81 -0.15 5.33 11.42
CA ILE A 81 -0.34 5.26 9.96
C ILE A 81 -1.64 5.94 9.48
N PRO A 82 -2.84 5.55 9.96
CA PRO A 82 -4.08 6.20 9.54
C PRO A 82 -4.15 7.67 9.96
N ARG A 83 -3.51 8.06 11.08
CA ARG A 83 -3.47 9.46 11.53
C ARG A 83 -2.59 10.32 10.62
N ILE A 84 -1.43 9.82 10.22
CA ILE A 84 -0.49 10.50 9.33
C ILE A 84 -1.17 10.77 7.98
N ILE A 85 -1.82 9.76 7.41
CA ILE A 85 -2.58 9.87 6.16
C ILE A 85 -3.71 10.89 6.30
N HIS A 86 -4.55 10.73 7.33
CA HIS A 86 -5.71 11.61 7.51
C HIS A 86 -5.31 13.08 7.74
N ASN A 87 -4.17 13.35 8.39
CA ASN A 87 -3.68 14.72 8.56
C ASN A 87 -3.38 15.39 7.21
N ARG A 88 -2.88 14.65 6.21
CA ARG A 88 -2.61 15.19 4.86
C ARG A 88 -3.85 15.37 4.02
N ILE A 89 -4.85 14.50 4.20
CA ILE A 89 -6.19 14.70 3.62
C ILE A 89 -6.80 15.99 4.20
N LYS A 90 -6.72 16.15 5.53
CA LYS A 90 -7.28 17.31 6.22
C LYS A 90 -6.58 18.63 5.88
N SER A 91 -5.27 18.62 5.62
CA SER A 91 -4.52 19.81 5.20
C SER A 91 -4.72 20.16 3.72
N GLY A 92 -5.35 19.27 2.94
CA GLY A 92 -5.54 19.43 1.50
C GLY A 92 -4.31 19.10 0.67
N GLU A 93 -3.29 18.46 1.26
CA GLU A 93 -2.10 17.97 0.54
C GLU A 93 -2.38 16.67 -0.21
N LEU A 94 -3.31 15.87 0.29
CA LEU A 94 -3.89 14.72 -0.41
C LEU A 94 -5.37 15.00 -0.63
N GLU A 95 -5.89 14.65 -1.80
CA GLU A 95 -7.30 14.75 -2.10
C GLU A 95 -8.12 13.85 -1.17
N ASN A 96 -9.32 14.29 -0.81
CA ASN A 96 -10.29 13.46 -0.11
C ASN A 96 -11.06 12.61 -1.12
N ASP A 97 -10.62 11.37 -1.31
CA ASP A 97 -11.17 10.40 -2.24
C ASP A 97 -11.46 9.09 -1.52
N LEU A 98 -12.74 8.82 -1.27
CA LEU A 98 -13.20 7.59 -0.63
C LEU A 98 -13.10 6.36 -1.54
N GLN A 99 -12.75 6.54 -2.81
CA GLN A 99 -12.50 5.45 -3.77
C GLN A 99 -11.00 5.26 -4.04
N GLY A 100 -10.15 6.10 -3.44
CA GLY A 100 -8.71 6.03 -3.55
C GLY A 100 -8.08 5.08 -2.52
N ILE A 101 -6.86 4.67 -2.80
CA ILE A 101 -6.01 3.91 -1.88
C ILE A 101 -4.87 4.82 -1.43
N TYR A 102 -4.75 5.03 -0.13
CA TYR A 102 -3.72 5.89 0.46
C TYR A 102 -2.54 5.03 0.91
N LEU A 103 -1.39 5.16 0.24
CA LEU A 103 -0.18 4.42 0.59
C LEU A 103 0.75 5.29 1.43
N LEU A 104 1.14 4.81 2.62
CA LEU A 104 2.25 5.35 3.38
C LEU A 104 3.48 4.49 3.16
N LEU A 105 4.53 5.10 2.63
CA LEU A 105 5.81 4.44 2.32
C LEU A 105 6.87 4.95 3.29
N SER A 106 7.43 4.08 4.14
CA SER A 106 8.49 4.51 5.06
C SER A 106 9.88 4.42 4.42
N SER A 107 10.74 5.38 4.73
CA SER A 107 12.18 5.30 4.46
C SER A 107 12.82 4.16 5.24
N SER A 108 14.08 3.82 4.90
CA SER A 108 14.78 2.64 5.42
C SER A 108 15.05 2.65 6.91
N ASP A 109 15.15 3.84 7.49
CA ASP A 109 15.37 4.08 8.92
C ASP A 109 14.05 4.14 9.72
N GLY A 110 12.91 4.07 9.03
CA GLY A 110 11.60 3.94 9.66
C GLY A 110 11.40 2.51 10.18
N LYS A 111 10.94 2.41 11.43
CA LYS A 111 10.39 1.17 12.00
C LYS A 111 8.90 1.36 12.19
N GLU A 112 8.16 0.28 12.04
CA GLU A 112 6.72 0.26 12.27
C GLU A 112 6.36 -0.98 13.07
N ASN A 113 5.57 -0.78 14.12
CA ASN A 113 5.05 -1.82 14.98
C ASN A 113 3.52 -1.75 14.95
N TYR A 114 2.92 -2.54 14.07
CA TYR A 114 1.48 -2.53 13.86
C TYR A 114 0.74 -2.93 15.14
N SER A 115 1.28 -3.94 15.83
CA SER A 115 0.80 -4.39 17.14
C SER A 115 1.97 -4.82 18.03
N SER A 116 1.70 -5.19 19.28
CA SER A 116 2.74 -5.70 20.20
C SER A 116 3.45 -6.96 19.70
N ASN A 117 2.87 -7.69 18.75
CA ASN A 117 3.40 -8.95 18.23
C ASN A 117 3.66 -8.91 16.71
N ALA A 118 3.52 -7.75 16.08
CA ALA A 118 3.68 -7.60 14.64
C ALA A 118 4.52 -6.35 14.37
N SER A 119 5.71 -6.56 13.82
CA SER A 119 6.64 -5.49 13.45
C SER A 119 7.18 -5.68 12.03
N PHE A 120 7.45 -4.55 11.39
CA PHE A 120 8.05 -4.48 10.06
C PHE A 120 9.39 -5.24 10.00
N CYS A 121 9.62 -5.97 8.92
CA CYS A 121 10.77 -6.86 8.70
C CYS A 121 10.92 -8.01 9.71
N THR A 122 9.91 -8.26 10.54
CA THR A 122 9.83 -9.47 11.37
C THR A 122 8.60 -10.30 11.02
N ASN A 123 7.46 -9.63 10.83
CA ASN A 123 6.18 -10.26 10.60
C ASN A 123 5.59 -9.92 9.23
N TYR A 124 5.90 -8.74 8.69
CA TYR A 124 5.39 -8.27 7.42
C TYR A 124 6.36 -7.30 6.73
N CYS A 125 6.14 -7.11 5.44
CA CYS A 125 6.86 -6.16 4.58
C CYS A 125 5.96 -5.02 4.08
N GLY A 126 4.66 -5.27 4.07
CA GLY A 126 3.59 -4.32 3.90
C GLY A 126 2.30 -4.90 4.49
N TYR A 127 1.26 -4.09 4.51
CA TYR A 127 -0.11 -4.53 4.75
C TYR A 127 -1.06 -3.48 4.19
N HIS A 128 -2.29 -3.85 3.90
CA HIS A 128 -3.38 -2.92 3.67
C HIS A 128 -4.46 -3.05 4.75
N SER A 129 -5.27 -2.00 4.91
CA SER A 129 -6.36 -1.96 5.87
C SER A 129 -7.28 -0.77 5.57
N ALA A 130 -8.29 -0.57 6.42
CA ALA A 130 -9.20 0.57 6.33
C ALA A 130 -9.29 1.29 7.68
N PHE A 131 -9.59 2.60 7.62
CA PHE A 131 -9.95 3.38 8.80
C PHE A 131 -11.20 4.20 8.53
N SER A 132 -11.91 4.55 9.60
CA SER A 132 -13.13 5.36 9.52
C SER A 132 -12.94 6.71 10.21
N VAL A 133 -13.43 7.76 9.58
CA VAL A 133 -13.60 9.08 10.18
C VAL A 133 -15.04 9.49 9.98
N GLU A 134 -15.78 9.61 11.08
CA GLU A 134 -17.24 9.80 11.05
C GLU A 134 -17.92 8.69 10.23
N SER A 135 -18.66 9.05 9.18
CA SER A 135 -19.31 8.10 8.25
C SER A 135 -18.45 7.72 7.04
N SER A 136 -17.25 8.31 6.90
CA SER A 136 -16.36 8.09 5.77
C SER A 136 -15.38 6.95 6.06
N ARG A 137 -15.25 6.01 5.12
CA ARG A 137 -14.28 4.91 5.17
C ARG A 137 -13.18 5.17 4.16
N TYR A 138 -11.93 5.03 4.59
CA TYR A 138 -10.73 5.24 3.79
C TYR A 138 -9.93 3.94 3.75
N ILE A 139 -9.35 3.64 2.60
CA ILE A 139 -8.51 2.46 2.38
C ILE A 139 -7.06 2.92 2.38
N TYR A 140 -6.20 2.19 3.07
CA TYR A 140 -4.79 2.53 3.12
C TYR A 140 -3.89 1.30 3.10
N GLY A 141 -2.63 1.55 2.75
CA GLY A 141 -1.57 0.56 2.86
C GLY A 141 -0.32 1.15 3.50
N PHE A 142 0.41 0.31 4.22
CA PHE A 142 1.77 0.59 4.68
C PHE A 142 2.73 -0.30 3.91
N ILE A 143 3.80 0.28 3.37
CA ILE A 143 4.92 -0.50 2.82
C ILE A 143 6.22 0.11 3.34
N GLY A 144 7.03 -0.70 4.01
CA GLY A 144 8.30 -0.24 4.59
C GLY A 144 9.48 -0.53 3.68
N ASN A 145 10.46 0.39 3.63
CA ASN A 145 11.74 0.14 2.95
C ASN A 145 12.62 -0.82 3.78
N PRO A 146 12.88 -2.05 3.31
CA PRO A 146 13.55 -3.07 4.11
C PRO A 146 15.07 -2.98 4.04
N GLN A 147 15.69 -1.92 3.48
CA GLN A 147 17.14 -1.84 3.27
C GLN A 147 17.98 -2.23 4.50
N GLU A 148 17.57 -1.83 5.71
CA GLU A 148 18.29 -2.16 6.95
C GLU A 148 18.15 -3.62 7.40
N SER A 149 17.12 -4.32 6.91
CA SER A 149 16.76 -5.70 7.26
C SER A 149 16.40 -6.49 6.00
N ILE A 150 17.18 -6.30 4.93
CA ILE A 150 16.76 -6.69 3.57
C ILE A 150 16.38 -8.17 3.44
N GLY A 151 17.08 -9.04 4.16
CA GLY A 151 16.84 -10.49 4.16
C GLY A 151 15.44 -10.90 4.62
N SER A 152 14.72 -10.04 5.33
CA SER A 152 13.35 -10.31 5.78
C SER A 152 12.30 -10.13 4.68
N CYS A 153 12.55 -9.23 3.72
CA CYS A 153 11.59 -8.85 2.67
C CYS A 153 12.10 -9.11 1.24
N SER A 154 13.37 -9.47 1.09
CA SER A 154 13.97 -9.99 -0.14
C SER A 154 14.94 -11.10 0.26
N VAL A 155 14.62 -12.36 -0.04
CA VAL A 155 15.38 -13.52 0.47
C VAL A 155 16.59 -13.87 -0.39
N TYR A 156 16.61 -13.52 -1.67
CA TYR A 156 17.69 -13.92 -2.59
C TYR A 156 18.41 -12.76 -3.29
N ASN A 157 17.75 -11.61 -3.50
CA ASN A 157 18.29 -10.51 -4.29
C ASN A 157 18.59 -9.29 -3.41
N HIS A 158 19.73 -9.33 -2.69
CA HIS A 158 20.12 -8.28 -1.73
C HIS A 158 21.30 -7.41 -2.19
N LEU A 159 22.00 -7.83 -3.23
CA LEU A 159 23.28 -7.21 -3.64
C LEU A 159 23.17 -6.46 -4.97
N VAL A 160 22.25 -6.91 -5.83
CA VAL A 160 22.00 -6.32 -7.15
C VAL A 160 20.50 -6.33 -7.36
N SER A 161 19.97 -5.19 -7.76
CA SER A 161 18.54 -5.01 -8.04
C SER A 161 18.35 -4.22 -9.34
N PRO A 162 17.17 -4.31 -9.99
CA PRO A 162 16.94 -3.71 -11.31
C PRO A 162 17.21 -2.22 -11.40
N ASN A 163 16.96 -1.46 -10.33
CA ASN A 163 17.14 0.00 -10.31
C ASN A 163 18.38 0.44 -9.51
N GLY A 164 19.19 -0.51 -9.00
CA GLY A 164 20.37 -0.20 -8.19
C GLY A 164 20.08 0.30 -6.76
N ASP A 165 18.81 0.34 -6.35
CA ASP A 165 18.37 0.58 -4.97
C ASP A 165 17.64 -0.67 -4.47
N VAL A 166 18.38 -1.54 -3.80
CA VAL A 166 17.88 -2.84 -3.34
C VAL A 166 16.70 -2.69 -2.37
N GLY A 167 16.74 -1.66 -1.51
CA GLY A 167 15.69 -1.37 -0.56
C GLY A 167 14.38 -1.03 -1.25
N VAL A 168 14.39 -0.01 -2.11
CA VAL A 168 13.17 0.40 -2.85
C VAL A 168 12.69 -0.71 -3.79
N ASP A 169 13.59 -1.42 -4.48
CA ASP A 169 13.20 -2.53 -5.34
C ASP A 169 12.53 -3.67 -4.57
N ALA A 170 12.99 -3.97 -3.36
CA ALA A 170 12.36 -4.93 -2.48
C ALA A 170 10.98 -4.47 -1.97
N MET A 171 10.70 -3.16 -1.91
CA MET A 171 9.37 -2.64 -1.57
C MET A 171 8.34 -2.86 -2.67
N LEU A 172 8.76 -2.88 -3.94
CA LEU A 172 7.82 -2.90 -5.07
C LEU A 172 6.99 -4.18 -5.11
N SER A 173 7.53 -5.31 -4.64
CA SER A 173 6.79 -6.58 -4.60
C SER A 173 5.69 -6.59 -3.53
N PRO A 174 5.96 -6.28 -2.24
CA PRO A 174 4.91 -6.05 -1.25
C PRO A 174 3.92 -4.98 -1.70
N MET A 175 4.40 -3.88 -2.31
CA MET A 175 3.50 -2.84 -2.83
C MET A 175 2.54 -3.38 -3.90
N ALA A 176 3.01 -4.23 -4.83
CA ALA A 176 2.14 -4.90 -5.80
C ALA A 176 1.06 -5.73 -5.11
N HIS A 177 1.47 -6.54 -4.13
CA HIS A 177 0.62 -7.43 -3.34
C HIS A 177 -0.47 -6.64 -2.61
N GLU A 178 -0.09 -5.66 -1.79
CA GLU A 178 -1.05 -4.86 -1.01
C GLU A 178 -1.99 -4.05 -1.91
N ILE A 179 -1.51 -3.56 -3.06
CA ILE A 179 -2.35 -2.82 -4.00
C ILE A 179 -3.47 -3.70 -4.55
N VAL A 180 -3.16 -4.92 -5.00
CA VAL A 180 -4.19 -5.77 -5.61
C VAL A 180 -5.15 -6.29 -4.57
N GLU A 181 -4.69 -6.59 -3.36
CA GLU A 181 -5.55 -7.03 -2.26
C GLU A 181 -6.50 -5.92 -1.81
N ALA A 182 -6.00 -4.69 -1.61
CA ALA A 182 -6.83 -3.54 -1.30
C ALA A 182 -7.90 -3.23 -2.38
N MET A 183 -7.72 -3.69 -3.62
CA MET A 183 -8.73 -3.54 -4.67
C MET A 183 -9.82 -4.60 -4.65
N SER A 184 -9.51 -5.83 -4.24
CA SER A 184 -10.47 -6.94 -4.15
C SER A 184 -11.09 -7.11 -2.77
N ASP A 185 -10.37 -6.72 -1.72
CA ASP A 185 -10.79 -6.70 -0.33
C ASP A 185 -10.46 -5.38 0.40
N PRO A 186 -11.02 -4.26 -0.06
CA PRO A 186 -10.71 -2.93 0.49
C PRO A 186 -10.97 -2.75 2.00
N LEU A 187 -11.89 -3.53 2.57
CA LEU A 187 -12.35 -3.40 3.96
C LEU A 187 -12.02 -4.60 4.83
N LEU A 188 -11.24 -5.58 4.33
CA LEU A 188 -10.88 -6.82 4.99
C LEU A 188 -12.10 -7.69 5.33
N ASP A 189 -13.13 -7.63 4.49
CA ASP A 189 -14.41 -8.32 4.66
C ASP A 189 -14.96 -8.95 3.36
N ALA A 190 -14.13 -9.05 2.31
CA ALA A 190 -14.53 -9.51 0.99
C ALA A 190 -13.76 -10.74 0.50
N TRP A 191 -12.87 -10.60 -0.49
CA TRP A 191 -12.34 -11.75 -1.21
C TRP A 191 -11.33 -12.51 -0.36
N LEU A 192 -11.75 -13.67 0.14
CA LEU A 192 -10.89 -14.64 0.82
C LEU A 192 -11.19 -16.04 0.28
N ASP A 193 -10.15 -16.86 0.18
CA ASP A 193 -10.33 -18.28 -0.09
C ASP A 193 -10.82 -19.03 1.17
N SER A 194 -11.11 -20.33 1.02
CA SER A 194 -11.58 -21.17 2.14
C SER A 194 -10.59 -21.31 3.32
N LYS A 195 -9.33 -20.90 3.14
CA LYS A 195 -8.27 -20.92 4.16
C LYS A 195 -7.99 -19.52 4.74
N GLY A 196 -8.70 -18.49 4.27
CA GLY A 196 -8.50 -17.10 4.68
C GLY A 196 -7.32 -16.43 3.98
N SER A 197 -6.86 -16.94 2.84
CA SER A 197 -5.87 -16.26 2.00
C SER A 197 -6.55 -15.30 1.03
N GLU A 198 -5.96 -14.14 0.85
CA GLU A 198 -6.34 -13.17 -0.17
C GLU A 198 -5.77 -13.56 -1.54
N ASN A 199 -6.06 -12.75 -2.56
CA ASN A 199 -5.78 -13.09 -3.95
C ASN A 199 -4.29 -13.06 -4.28
N ALA A 200 -3.49 -12.23 -3.60
CA ALA A 200 -2.05 -12.13 -3.83
C ALA A 200 -1.22 -13.04 -2.91
N ASP A 201 -1.85 -13.72 -1.95
CA ASP A 201 -1.30 -14.84 -1.17
C ASP A 201 -1.12 -16.14 -1.97
N LYS A 202 -1.61 -16.20 -3.22
CA LYS A 202 -1.72 -17.42 -4.03
C LYS A 202 -0.66 -17.56 -5.12
#